data_AF-A0A4Y6RVY0-F1
#
_entry.id   AF-A0A4Y6RVY0-F1
#
_cell.length_a   1.000
_cell.length_b   1.000
_cell.length_c   1.000
_cell.angle_alpha   90.00
_cell.angle_beta   90.00
_cell.angle_gamma   90.00
#
_symmetry.space_group_name_H-M   'P 1'
#
loop_
_entity.id
_entity.type
_entity.pdbx_description
1 polymer ?
#
loop_
_entity_poly.entity_id
_entity_poly.type
_entity_poly.pdbx_seq_one_letter_code
_entity_poly.pdbx_strand_id
1 'polypeptide(L)'
;MTEQIRSRVKYVIGPDGSPLTIADLPPTSTKRWVIRRKAEVVAAVRGGLLSLEEACQRYTLTVEEFLSWQSSIEKHGLAGLRATRIQQYRG
;
A
#
# COMPACT_ATOMS: atom_id res chain seq x y z
N MET A 1 -11.84 -22.53 -6.51
CA MET A 1 -10.45 -22.32 -6.97
C MET A 1 -10.49 -21.31 -8.10
N THR A 2 -10.41 -20.02 -7.78
CA THR A 2 -10.40 -18.96 -8.80
C THR A 2 -9.03 -18.30 -8.79
N GLU A 3 -8.08 -18.95 -9.47
CA GLU A 3 -6.88 -18.29 -9.96
C GLU A 3 -7.31 -17.25 -11.00
N GLN A 4 -7.64 -16.06 -10.53
CA GLN A 4 -7.69 -14.89 -11.41
C GLN A 4 -6.25 -14.60 -11.80
N ILE A 5 -5.85 -15.06 -12.98
CA ILE A 5 -4.67 -14.64 -13.70
C ILE A 5 -4.85 -13.16 -14.00
N ARG A 6 -4.65 -12.30 -12.99
CA ARG A 6 -4.67 -10.85 -13.15
C ARG A 6 -3.38 -10.49 -13.86
N SER A 7 -3.51 -10.13 -15.13
CA SER A 7 -2.49 -9.47 -15.93
C SER A 7 -1.85 -8.38 -15.07
N ARG A 8 -0.70 -8.68 -14.45
CA ARG A 8 -0.01 -7.73 -13.58
C ARG A 8 0.37 -6.54 -14.42
N VAL A 9 -0.21 -5.39 -14.10
CA VAL A 9 0.17 -4.15 -14.74
C VAL A 9 1.66 -3.92 -14.44
N LYS A 10 2.48 -3.65 -15.46
CA LYS A 10 3.94 -3.52 -15.30
C LYS A 10 4.32 -2.30 -14.44
N TYR A 11 3.50 -1.26 -14.47
CA TYR A 11 3.64 -0.03 -13.70
C TYR A 11 2.25 0.61 -13.51
N VAL A 12 2.07 1.37 -12.43
CA VAL A 12 0.85 2.14 -12.15
C VAL A 12 1.24 3.58 -11.86
N ILE A 13 0.32 4.53 -12.03
CA ILE A 13 0.62 5.90 -11.63
C ILE A 13 0.50 5.99 -10.11
N GLY A 14 1.63 6.29 -9.48
CA GLY A 14 1.74 6.48 -8.05
C GLY A 14 0.96 7.71 -7.59
N PRO A 15 0.79 7.86 -6.27
CA PRO A 15 -0.04 8.91 -5.68
C PRO A 15 0.58 10.32 -5.85
N ASP A 16 1.83 10.41 -6.30
CA ASP A 16 2.57 11.63 -6.62
C ASP A 16 2.59 11.92 -8.14
N GLY A 17 1.87 11.15 -8.95
CA GLY A 17 1.89 11.23 -10.41
C GLY A 17 3.10 10.53 -11.09
N SER A 18 4.03 10.03 -10.29
CA SER A 18 5.19 9.27 -10.78
C SER A 18 4.84 7.81 -11.11
N PRO A 19 5.42 7.19 -12.15
CA PRO A 19 5.21 5.77 -12.44
C PRO A 19 5.79 4.90 -11.31
N LEU A 20 4.91 4.18 -10.63
CA LEU A 20 5.20 3.24 -9.55
C LEU A 20 5.31 1.82 -10.12
N THR A 21 6.41 1.14 -9.79
CA THR A 21 6.69 -0.23 -10.25
C THR A 21 6.88 -1.17 -9.06
N ILE A 22 6.94 -2.48 -9.30
CA ILE A 22 7.17 -3.48 -8.26
C ILE A 22 8.54 -3.26 -7.59
N ALA A 23 9.51 -2.70 -8.33
CA ALA A 23 10.83 -2.37 -7.82
C ALA A 23 10.85 -1.11 -6.93
N ASP A 24 9.87 -0.22 -7.10
CA ASP A 24 9.69 0.96 -6.26
C ASP A 24 8.97 0.64 -4.95
N LEU A 25 8.40 -0.57 -4.83
CA LEU A 25 7.76 -1.01 -3.60
C LEU A 25 8.78 -1.13 -2.46
N PRO A 26 8.36 -0.84 -1.23
CA PRO A 26 9.22 -0.98 -0.07
C PRO A 26 9.74 -2.42 0.04
N PRO A 27 11.01 -2.62 0.43
CA PRO A 27 11.57 -3.96 0.58
C PRO A 27 10.84 -4.72 1.69
N THR A 28 10.79 -6.05 1.59
CA THR A 28 10.13 -6.95 2.55
C THR A 28 10.70 -6.84 3.96
N SER A 29 11.95 -6.38 4.11
CA SER A 29 12.59 -6.09 5.42
C SER A 29 12.10 -4.78 6.08
N THR A 30 11.11 -4.10 5.48
CA THR A 30 10.61 -2.82 6.02
C THR A 30 9.88 -3.03 7.34
N LYS A 31 10.55 -2.67 8.44
CA LYS A 31 9.95 -2.66 9.79
C LYS A 31 9.21 -1.37 10.13
N ARG A 32 9.49 -0.27 9.42
CA ARG A 32 8.88 1.05 9.67
C ARG A 32 8.07 1.51 8.47
N TRP A 33 6.74 1.48 8.64
CA TRP A 33 5.78 1.96 7.66
C TRP A 33 5.61 3.47 7.76
N VAL A 34 6.35 4.20 6.94
CA VAL A 34 6.11 5.63 6.73
C VAL A 34 4.97 5.83 5.74
N ILE A 35 4.34 6.99 5.83
CA ILE A 35 3.24 7.48 5.01
C ILE A 35 3.43 7.18 3.51
N ARG A 36 4.61 7.54 2.98
CA ARG A 36 4.96 7.34 1.58
C ARG A 36 4.92 5.86 1.19
N ARG A 37 5.53 4.99 2.00
CA ARG A 37 5.55 3.53 1.80
C ARG A 37 4.17 2.89 1.87
N LYS A 38 3.32 3.36 2.77
CA LYS A 38 1.92 2.94 2.83
C LYS A 38 1.19 3.35 1.55
N ALA A 39 1.38 4.58 1.10
CA ALA A 39 0.77 5.08 -0.13
C ALA A 39 1.26 4.35 -1.39
N GLU A 40 2.55 3.99 -1.44
CA GLU A 40 3.13 3.16 -2.51
C GLU A 40 2.46 1.78 -2.55
N VAL A 41 2.36 1.08 -1.40
CA VAL A 41 1.70 -0.24 -1.35
C VAL A 41 0.22 -0.14 -1.69
N VAL A 42 -0.50 0.87 -1.18
CA VAL A 42 -1.92 1.07 -1.49
C VAL A 42 -2.13 1.40 -2.97
N ALA A 43 -1.30 2.26 -3.57
CA ALA A 43 -1.38 2.59 -5.00
C ALA A 43 -1.06 1.37 -5.87
N ALA A 44 -0.08 0.56 -5.49
CA ALA A 44 0.26 -0.68 -6.18
C ALA A 44 -0.87 -1.71 -6.12
N VAL A 45 -1.52 -1.85 -4.97
CA VAL A 45 -2.66 -2.77 -4.83
C VAL A 45 -3.89 -2.27 -5.58
N ARG A 46 -4.21 -0.97 -5.48
CA ARG A 46 -5.32 -0.36 -6.23
C ARG A 46 -5.11 -0.38 -7.73
N GLY A 47 -3.88 -0.15 -8.19
CA GLY A 47 -3.52 -0.16 -9.60
C GLY A 47 -3.35 -1.55 -10.21
N GLY A 48 -3.55 -2.63 -9.43
CA GLY A 48 -3.42 -4.00 -9.93
C GLY A 48 -1.98 -4.45 -10.15
N LEU A 49 -1.01 -3.74 -9.57
CA LEU A 49 0.40 -4.09 -9.59
C LEU A 49 0.73 -5.22 -8.60
N LEU A 50 0.02 -5.24 -7.47
CA LEU A 50 0.15 -6.22 -6.40
C LEU A 50 -1.24 -6.64 -5.92
N SER A 51 -1.44 -7.90 -5.56
CA SER A 51 -2.69 -8.33 -4.93
C SER A 51 -2.66 -8.01 -3.43
N LEU A 52 -3.83 -7.73 -2.84
CA LEU A 52 -3.96 -7.51 -1.39
C LEU A 52 -3.38 -8.68 -0.58
N GLU A 53 -3.71 -9.91 -1.00
CA GLU A 53 -3.21 -11.14 -0.37
C GLU A 53 -1.69 -11.27 -0.47
N GLU A 54 -1.10 -10.87 -1.61
CA GLU A 54 0.36 -10.87 -1.77
C GLU A 54 1.03 -9.76 -0.96
N ALA A 55 0.41 -8.60 -0.81
CA ALA A 55 0.90 -7.56 0.09
C ALA A 55 0.88 -8.04 1.54
N CYS A 56 -0.23 -8.66 1.96
CA CYS A 56 -0.41 -9.27 3.27
C CYS A 56 0.66 -10.33 3.54
N GLN A 57 0.89 -11.27 2.61
CA GLN A 57 1.92 -12.32 2.75
C GLN A 57 3.35 -11.77 2.70
N ARG A 58 3.64 -10.84 1.78
CA ARG A 58 4.99 -10.30 1.56
C ARG A 58 5.51 -9.46 2.73
N TYR A 59 4.61 -8.75 3.39
CA TYR A 59 4.94 -7.81 4.44
C TYR A 59 4.39 -8.20 5.82
N THR A 60 3.77 -9.38 5.91
CA THR A 60 3.13 -9.90 7.13
C THR A 60 2.14 -8.88 7.75
N LEU A 61 1.35 -8.24 6.88
CA LEU A 61 0.37 -7.20 7.24
C LEU A 61 -1.02 -7.83 7.33
N THR A 62 -1.91 -7.31 8.17
CA THR A 62 -3.32 -7.72 8.11
C THR A 62 -4.09 -6.94 7.05
N VAL A 63 -5.17 -7.54 6.52
CA VAL A 63 -6.08 -6.85 5.59
C VAL A 63 -6.65 -5.58 6.22
N GLU A 64 -6.98 -5.63 7.51
CA GLU A 64 -7.48 -4.48 8.27
C GLU A 64 -6.47 -3.34 8.32
N GLU A 65 -5.19 -3.65 8.49
CA GLU A 65 -4.12 -2.65 8.50
C GLU A 65 -3.98 -1.97 7.13
N PHE A 66 -4.09 -2.73 6.04
CA PHE A 66 -4.14 -2.18 4.69
C PHE A 66 -5.36 -1.28 4.45
N LEU A 67 -6.56 -1.73 4.86
CA LEU A 67 -7.79 -0.95 4.72
C LEU A 67 -7.73 0.36 5.51
N SER A 68 -7.11 0.34 6.70
CA SER A 68 -6.84 1.55 7.48
C SER A 68 -5.95 2.54 6.72
N TRP A 69 -4.92 2.05 6.03
CA TRP A 69 -4.07 2.89 5.19
C TRP A 69 -4.83 3.45 3.99
N GLN A 70 -5.60 2.62 3.29
CA GLN A 70 -6.44 3.03 2.17
C GLN A 70 -7.42 4.12 2.60
N SER A 71 -8.18 3.90 3.67
CA SER A 71 -9.17 4.87 4.18
C SER A 71 -8.51 6.19 4.59
N SER A 72 -7.32 6.14 5.21
CA SER A 72 -6.56 7.33 5.59
C SER A 72 -6.11 8.16 4.37
N ILE A 73 -5.68 7.49 3.29
CA ILE A 73 -5.29 8.15 2.04
C ILE A 73 -6.50 8.70 1.30
N GLU A 74 -7.61 7.97 1.26
CA GLU A 74 -8.83 8.41 0.55
C GLU A 74 -9.53 9.58 1.24
N LYS A 75 -9.57 9.59 2.58
CA LYS A 75 -10.21 10.69 3.33
C LYS A 75 -9.45 12.01 3.26
N HIS A 76 -8.12 11.97 3.16
CA HIS A 76 -7.32 13.18 3.31
C HIS A 76 -6.22 13.40 2.25
N GLY A 77 -6.12 12.54 1.24
CA GLY A 77 -5.01 12.53 0.29
C GLY A 77 -3.65 12.34 0.97
N LEU A 78 -2.56 12.68 0.29
CA LEU A 78 -1.21 12.73 0.90
C LEU A 78 -1.09 13.79 2.01
N ALA A 79 -1.99 14.77 2.04
CA ALA A 79 -1.95 15.90 2.96
C ALA A 79 -2.48 15.58 4.38
N GLY A 80 -3.48 14.72 4.56
CA GLY A 80 -3.88 14.32 5.93
C GLY A 80 -3.01 13.25 6.57
N LEU A 81 -2.00 12.78 5.86
CA LEU A 81 -0.91 12.06 6.50
C LEU A 81 0.08 13.00 7.20
N ARG A 82 0.01 14.33 7.00
CA ARG A 82 0.90 15.31 7.66
C ARG A 82 0.46 15.76 9.05
N ALA A 83 -0.74 15.45 9.51
CA ALA A 83 -1.16 15.91 10.84
C ALA A 83 -1.96 14.83 11.55
N THR A 84 -1.50 14.48 12.76
CA THR A 84 -2.31 13.88 13.82
C THR A 84 -2.95 12.53 13.52
N ARG A 85 -2.17 11.45 13.64
CA ARG A 85 -2.45 10.36 14.59
C ARG A 85 -1.42 9.25 14.42
N ILE A 86 -0.36 9.37 15.20
CA ILE A 86 0.34 8.23 15.78
C ILE A 86 -0.67 7.56 16.73
N GLN A 87 -1.69 6.88 16.20
CA GLN A 87 -2.53 5.99 16.99
C GLN A 87 -1.92 4.60 16.83
N GLN A 88 -1.03 4.30 17.77
CA GLN A 88 -0.82 2.99 18.37
C GLN A 88 -1.51 1.83 17.67
N TYR A 89 -0.73 1.01 16.96
CA TYR A 89 -1.03 -0.41 16.80
C TYR A 89 0.13 -1.18 17.44
N ARG A 90 0.05 -1.23 18.78
CA ARG A 90 0.70 -2.22 19.64
C ARG A 90 -0.30 -2.47 20.76
N GLY A 91 -1.00 -3.57 20.65
CA GLY A 91 -1.96 -4.13 21.59
C GLY A 91 -2.24 -5.54 21.10
#